data_AF-A0A2N2M0G6-F1
#
_entry.id   AF-A0A2N2M0G6-F1
#
_cell.length_a   1.000
_cell.length_b   1.000
_cell.length_c   1.000
_cell.angle_alpha   90.00
_cell.angle_beta   90.00
_cell.angle_gamma   90.00
#
_symmetry.space_group_name_H-M   'P 1'
#
loop_
_entity.id
_entity.type
_entity.pdbx_description
1 polymer ?
#
loop_
_entity_poly.entity_id
_entity_poly.type
_entity_poly.pdbx_seq_one_letter_code
_entity_poly.pdbx_strand_id
1 'polypeptide(L)'
;MENMPVVFSGFNIGYVHTLELNEEGVVLIYIKIPDRHVKWIRSDSSFVLYRPLIGSSRIIVNTENLKSPPLDPQKIPEVLTVNDINDAIAKIEPVLDRVTEIAENIQVLTRNLSDPKGDFHRVLGNAEKITANFASKKSLVEMAVSDKESVEALNESLKKLKDITNNIDRVLVKVDKMADKTDREIYGENGALPQINIILKDLVAKLKKLDKTVDNVNSISTDASQGMKDLHILRSDIDDTVKSIDDVAKKLDAIIGSKKSPEFRVP
;
A
#
# COMPACT_ATOMS: atom_id res chain seq x y z
N MET A 1 34.56 15.24 -3.83
CA MET A 1 34.89 14.46 -5.04
C MET A 1 36.36 14.09 -5.08
N GLU A 2 37.26 14.90 -4.50
CA GLU A 2 38.60 14.42 -4.12
C GLU A 2 38.48 13.16 -3.26
N ASN A 3 39.39 12.21 -3.50
CA ASN A 3 39.40 10.87 -2.88
C ASN A 3 38.23 9.94 -3.29
N MET A 4 37.50 10.26 -4.38
CA MET A 4 36.54 9.32 -4.97
C MET A 4 37.27 8.05 -5.46
N PRO A 5 36.82 6.84 -5.08
CA PRO A 5 37.51 5.62 -5.47
C PRO A 5 37.37 5.33 -6.96
N VAL A 6 38.47 4.87 -7.55
CA VAL A 6 38.51 4.24 -8.87
C VAL A 6 38.54 2.73 -8.64
N VAL A 7 37.59 2.01 -9.22
CA VAL A 7 37.39 0.58 -8.97
C VAL A 7 37.48 -0.25 -10.25
N PHE A 8 38.07 -1.44 -10.14
CA PHE A 8 38.08 -2.46 -11.19
C PHE A 8 37.59 -3.78 -10.59
N SER A 9 36.57 -4.39 -11.19
CA SER A 9 35.94 -5.62 -10.68
C SER A 9 35.56 -5.57 -9.19
N GLY A 10 35.11 -4.39 -8.73
CA GLY A 10 34.70 -4.16 -7.33
C GLY A 10 35.84 -3.85 -6.35
N PHE A 11 37.11 -3.94 -6.76
CA PHE A 11 38.26 -3.61 -5.92
C PHE A 11 38.75 -2.19 -6.17
N ASN A 12 39.10 -1.47 -5.10
CA ASN A 12 39.72 -0.15 -5.20
C ASN A 12 41.12 -0.27 -5.79
N ILE A 13 41.32 0.39 -6.94
CA ILE A 13 42.60 0.44 -7.66
C ILE A 13 43.23 1.82 -7.67
N GLY A 14 42.60 2.83 -7.09
CA GLY A 14 43.10 4.20 -7.01
C GLY A 14 42.01 5.20 -6.66
N TYR A 15 42.27 6.48 -6.91
CA TYR A 15 41.35 7.55 -6.53
C TYR A 15 41.42 8.73 -7.48
N VAL A 16 40.34 9.50 -7.53
CA VAL A 16 40.31 10.82 -8.17
C VAL A 16 41.16 11.77 -7.34
N HIS A 17 42.18 12.33 -7.98
CA HIS A 17 43.10 13.29 -7.38
C HIS A 17 42.61 14.72 -7.49
N THR A 18 42.20 15.14 -8.69
CA THR A 18 41.70 16.50 -8.94
C THR A 18 40.71 16.50 -10.13
N LEU A 19 39.90 17.55 -10.18
CA LEU A 19 38.96 17.86 -11.26
C LEU A 19 39.29 19.26 -11.76
N GLU A 20 39.52 19.41 -13.05
CA GLU A 20 39.81 20.71 -13.67
C GLU A 20 38.82 20.97 -14.79
N LEU A 21 38.55 22.24 -15.07
CA LEU A 21 37.80 22.66 -16.24
C LEU A 21 38.80 23.21 -17.25
N ASN A 22 38.87 22.63 -18.44
CA ASN A 22 39.73 23.17 -19.50
C ASN A 22 39.13 24.45 -20.12
N GLU A 23 39.88 25.09 -21.01
CA GLU A 23 39.48 26.35 -21.65
C GLU A 23 38.21 26.21 -22.51
N GLU A 24 37.89 25.00 -22.95
CA GLU A 24 36.69 24.64 -23.70
C GLU A 24 35.47 24.32 -22.82
N GLY A 25 35.61 24.37 -21.48
CA GLY A 25 34.51 24.09 -20.55
C GLY A 25 34.24 22.60 -20.32
N VAL A 26 35.19 21.73 -20.67
CA VAL A 26 35.14 20.28 -20.42
C VAL A 26 35.81 19.95 -19.09
N VAL A 27 35.14 19.13 -18.28
CA VAL A 27 35.68 18.66 -16.99
C VAL A 27 36.68 17.53 -17.23
N LEU A 28 37.94 17.77 -16.87
CA LEU A 28 39.02 16.80 -16.85
C LEU A 28 39.12 16.15 -15.47
N ILE A 29 39.10 14.81 -15.44
CA ILE A 29 39.21 14.02 -14.20
C ILE A 29 40.61 13.40 -14.14
N TYR A 30 41.42 13.83 -13.18
CA TYR A 30 42.74 13.27 -12.96
C TYR A 30 42.67 12.18 -11.89
N ILE A 31 43.07 10.96 -12.26
CA ILE A 31 43.12 9.82 -11.35
C ILE A 31 44.56 9.46 -10.99
N LYS A 32 44.77 9.02 -9.75
CA LYS A 32 46.03 8.46 -9.27
C LYS A 32 45.85 6.96 -9.04
N ILE A 33 46.66 6.17 -9.74
CA ILE A 33 46.64 4.71 -9.72
C ILE A 33 48.02 4.23 -9.24
N PRO A 34 48.12 3.44 -8.16
CA PRO A 34 49.39 2.85 -7.74
C PRO A 34 49.95 1.92 -8.82
N ASP A 35 51.28 1.90 -9.01
CA ASP A 35 51.96 1.14 -10.07
C ASP A 35 51.54 -0.32 -10.14
N ARG A 36 51.34 -0.97 -8.99
CA ARG A 36 50.87 -2.37 -8.88
C ARG A 36 49.50 -2.64 -9.51
N HIS A 37 48.70 -1.60 -9.73
CA HIS A 37 47.34 -1.66 -10.26
C HIS A 37 47.23 -1.13 -11.70
N VAL A 38 48.28 -0.51 -12.25
CA VAL A 38 48.31 -0.01 -13.64
C VAL A 38 48.01 -1.11 -14.65
N LYS A 39 48.37 -2.37 -14.35
CA LYS A 39 48.08 -3.54 -15.21
C LYS A 39 46.59 -3.77 -15.50
N TRP A 40 45.67 -3.18 -14.73
CA TRP A 40 44.23 -3.29 -14.92
C TRP A 40 43.67 -2.25 -15.89
N ILE A 41 44.46 -1.23 -16.24
CA ILE A 41 44.06 -0.12 -17.12
C ILE A 41 44.83 -0.24 -18.43
N ARG A 42 44.10 -0.40 -19.52
CA ARG A 42 44.61 -0.64 -20.86
C ARG A 42 44.03 0.36 -21.85
N SER A 43 44.60 0.39 -23.04
CA SER A 43 44.21 1.31 -24.13
C SER A 43 42.74 1.18 -24.58
N ASP A 44 42.12 0.04 -24.29
CA ASP A 44 40.71 -0.33 -24.52
C ASP A 44 39.84 -0.24 -23.24
N SER A 45 40.37 0.30 -22.13
CA SER A 45 39.56 0.52 -20.93
C SER A 45 38.52 1.62 -21.15
N SER A 46 37.30 1.40 -20.67
CA SER A 46 36.25 2.41 -20.55
C SER A 46 36.04 2.81 -19.08
N PHE A 47 35.63 4.06 -18.86
CA PHE A 47 35.47 4.65 -17.55
C PHE A 47 34.02 5.10 -17.37
N VAL A 48 33.40 4.65 -16.28
CA VAL A 48 32.02 4.98 -15.94
C VAL A 48 31.98 5.70 -14.60
N LEU A 49 31.53 6.95 -14.60
CA LEU A 49 31.21 7.67 -13.37
C LEU A 49 29.84 7.19 -12.87
N TYR A 50 29.87 6.37 -11.83
CA TYR A 50 28.68 5.84 -11.19
C TYR A 50 28.33 6.67 -9.95
N ARG A 51 27.13 7.26 -9.96
CA ARG A 51 26.58 8.07 -8.86
C ARG A 51 25.32 7.41 -8.31
N PRO A 52 25.47 6.48 -7.34
CA PRO A 52 24.32 5.83 -6.73
C PRO A 52 23.55 6.79 -5.82
N LEU A 53 22.25 6.50 -5.62
CA LEU A 53 21.42 7.21 -4.65
C LEU A 53 21.87 6.95 -3.20
N ILE A 54 22.30 5.73 -2.91
CA ILE A 54 22.80 5.31 -1.59
C ILE A 54 24.23 4.80 -1.74
N GLY A 55 25.13 5.32 -0.90
CA GLY A 55 26.55 4.98 -0.91
C GLY A 55 27.42 5.99 -1.67
N SER A 56 28.70 5.67 -1.79
CA SER A 56 29.68 6.61 -2.36
C SER A 56 29.76 6.52 -3.88
N SER A 57 29.87 7.68 -4.55
CA SER A 57 30.22 7.76 -5.96
C SER A 57 31.57 7.11 -6.24
N ARG A 58 31.74 6.54 -7.43
CA ARG A 58 32.97 5.86 -7.84
C ARG A 58 33.14 5.90 -9.35
N ILE A 59 34.39 5.82 -9.80
CA ILE A 59 34.70 5.58 -11.21
C ILE A 59 34.92 4.07 -11.39
N ILE A 60 34.12 3.45 -12.24
CA ILE A 60 34.27 2.04 -12.60
C ILE A 60 35.10 1.96 -13.87
N VAL A 61 36.17 1.18 -13.82
CA VAL A 61 37.01 0.86 -14.98
C VAL A 61 36.60 -0.51 -15.51
N ASN A 62 36.23 -0.56 -16.78
CA ASN A 62 35.99 -1.81 -17.49
C ASN A 62 37.08 -2.00 -18.54
N THR A 63 37.72 -3.15 -18.54
CA THR A 63 38.79 -3.49 -19.50
C THR A 63 38.44 -4.80 -20.16
N GLU A 64 38.24 -4.77 -21.48
CA GLU A 64 37.81 -5.96 -22.24
C GLU A 64 38.96 -6.95 -22.41
N ASN A 65 40.15 -6.47 -22.77
CA ASN A 65 41.32 -7.32 -22.97
C ASN A 65 42.54 -6.84 -22.17
N LEU A 66 42.87 -7.57 -21.11
CA LEU A 66 44.04 -7.28 -20.26
C LEU A 66 45.39 -7.44 -20.98
N LYS A 67 45.43 -8.03 -22.17
CA LYS A 67 46.63 -8.12 -23.03
C LYS A 67 46.79 -6.92 -23.96
N SER A 68 45.81 -6.03 -24.04
CA SER A 68 45.91 -4.80 -24.80
C SER A 68 47.09 -3.95 -24.32
N PRO A 69 47.66 -3.07 -25.16
CA PRO A 69 48.72 -2.15 -24.73
C PRO A 69 48.28 -1.31 -23.52
N PRO A 70 49.23 -0.92 -22.63
CA PRO A 70 48.95 0.02 -21.55
C PRO A 70 48.27 1.29 -22.07
N LEU A 71 47.40 1.90 -21.27
CA LEU A 71 46.84 3.20 -21.60
C LEU A 71 47.96 4.24 -21.61
N ASP A 72 48.08 5.00 -22.70
CA ASP A 72 49.02 6.12 -22.78
C ASP A 72 48.62 7.19 -21.75
N PRO A 73 49.53 7.64 -20.86
CA PRO A 73 49.26 8.72 -19.91
C PRO A 73 48.77 10.02 -20.53
N GLN A 74 49.04 10.26 -21.82
CA GLN A 74 48.59 11.46 -22.55
C GLN A 74 47.21 11.28 -23.22
N LYS A 75 46.70 10.05 -23.29
CA LYS A 75 45.37 9.78 -23.84
C LYS A 75 44.32 10.13 -22.78
N ILE A 76 43.29 10.87 -23.19
CA ILE A 76 42.17 11.29 -22.34
C ILE A 76 40.91 10.52 -22.80
N PRO A 77 40.55 9.40 -22.14
CA PRO A 77 39.32 8.66 -22.46
C PRO A 77 38.09 9.45 -22.04
N GLU A 78 37.00 9.35 -22.81
CA GLU A 78 35.70 9.87 -22.42
C GLU A 78 35.11 9.07 -21.25
N VAL A 79 34.49 9.78 -20.30
CA VAL A 79 33.85 9.17 -19.14
C VAL A 79 32.34 9.14 -19.33
N LEU A 80 31.76 7.94 -19.36
CA LEU A 80 30.31 7.77 -19.38
C LEU A 80 29.73 8.06 -18.00
N THR A 81 28.70 8.91 -17.91
CA THR A 81 28.03 9.20 -16.63
C THR A 81 26.73 8.41 -16.52
N VAL A 82 26.59 7.65 -15.44
CA VAL A 82 25.34 6.94 -15.10
C VAL A 82 24.81 7.50 -13.79
N ASN A 83 23.63 8.12 -13.85
CA ASN A 83 22.94 8.71 -12.71
C ASN A 83 21.70 7.88 -12.35
N ASP A 84 21.63 7.33 -11.13
CA ASP A 84 20.48 6.53 -10.67
C ASP A 84 19.25 7.38 -10.28
N ILE A 85 19.39 8.72 -10.21
CA ILE A 85 18.35 9.63 -9.68
C ILE A 85 17.10 9.64 -10.57
N ASN A 86 17.25 9.73 -11.89
CA ASN A 86 16.11 9.77 -12.82
C ASN A 86 15.33 8.44 -12.81
N ASP A 87 16.04 7.32 -12.68
CA ASP A 87 15.46 5.98 -12.66
C ASP A 87 14.77 5.65 -11.32
N ALA A 88 15.24 6.23 -10.22
CA ALA A 88 14.61 6.07 -8.91
C ALA A 88 13.32 6.89 -8.79
N ILE A 89 13.34 8.16 -9.23
CA ILE A 89 12.18 9.05 -9.21
C ILE A 89 11.05 8.47 -10.09
N ALA A 90 11.37 8.03 -11.31
CA ALA A 90 10.41 7.39 -12.21
C ALA A 90 9.76 6.10 -11.64
N LYS A 91 10.41 5.43 -10.68
CA LYS A 91 9.86 4.24 -10.01
C LYS A 91 9.01 4.57 -8.78
N ILE A 92 9.26 5.72 -8.15
CA ILE A 92 8.58 6.15 -6.91
C ILE A 92 7.29 6.89 -7.22
N GLU A 93 7.27 7.76 -8.24
CA GLU A 93 6.09 8.56 -8.60
C GLU A 93 4.82 7.71 -8.76
N PRO A 94 4.80 6.61 -9.55
CA PRO A 94 3.59 5.78 -9.70
C PRO A 94 3.15 5.07 -8.41
N VAL A 95 4.05 4.96 -7.41
CA VAL A 95 3.74 4.36 -6.11
C VAL A 95 3.08 5.39 -5.19
N LEU A 96 3.58 6.63 -5.20
CA LEU A 96 2.99 7.73 -4.44
C LEU A 96 1.57 8.06 -4.92
N ASP A 97 1.35 8.08 -6.24
CA ASP A 97 0.01 8.29 -6.82
C ASP A 97 -0.98 7.23 -6.34
N ARG A 98 -0.54 5.97 -6.35
CA ARG A 98 -1.31 4.81 -5.90
C ARG A 98 -1.62 4.84 -4.40
N VAL A 99 -0.67 5.24 -3.58
CA VAL A 99 -0.88 5.41 -2.12
C VAL A 99 -1.88 6.53 -1.87
N THR A 100 -1.78 7.63 -2.60
CA THR A 100 -2.70 8.77 -2.52
C THR A 100 -4.12 8.33 -2.89
N GLU A 101 -4.27 7.59 -4.00
CA GLU A 101 -5.56 7.05 -4.43
C GLU A 101 -6.19 6.13 -3.36
N ILE A 102 -5.39 5.27 -2.71
CA ILE A 102 -5.91 4.45 -1.60
C ILE A 102 -6.31 5.34 -0.43
N ALA A 103 -5.47 6.31 -0.04
CA ALA A 103 -5.77 7.20 1.07
C ALA A 103 -7.10 7.94 0.86
N GLU A 104 -7.36 8.42 -0.35
CA GLU A 104 -8.63 9.02 -0.74
C GLU A 104 -9.80 8.02 -0.67
N ASN A 105 -9.63 6.82 -1.23
CA ASN A 105 -10.65 5.76 -1.15
C ASN A 105 -10.98 5.38 0.30
N ILE A 106 -9.98 5.29 1.17
CA ILE A 106 -10.18 5.03 2.60
C ILE A 106 -10.87 6.22 3.26
N GLN A 107 -10.48 7.46 2.98
CA GLN A 107 -11.18 8.63 3.53
C GLN A 107 -12.66 8.66 3.13
N VAL A 108 -12.99 8.33 1.89
CA VAL A 108 -14.38 8.21 1.43
C VAL A 108 -15.09 7.08 2.17
N LEU A 109 -14.46 5.90 2.27
CA LEU A 109 -15.01 4.77 3.02
C LEU A 109 -15.26 5.15 4.49
N THR A 110 -14.28 5.73 5.17
CA THR A 110 -14.38 6.17 6.57
C THR A 110 -15.52 7.16 6.73
N ARG A 111 -15.64 8.19 5.87
CA ARG A 111 -16.77 9.12 5.92
C ARG A 111 -18.12 8.41 5.78
N ASN A 112 -18.24 7.49 4.82
CA ASN A 112 -19.47 6.72 4.61
C ASN A 112 -19.79 5.82 5.81
N LEU A 113 -18.77 5.23 6.45
CA LEU A 113 -18.93 4.37 7.62
C LEU A 113 -19.20 5.17 8.90
N SER A 114 -18.71 6.41 9.01
CA SER A 114 -18.84 7.25 10.21
C SER A 114 -20.01 8.22 10.19
N ASP A 115 -20.60 8.51 9.02
CA ASP A 115 -21.72 9.45 8.91
C ASP A 115 -23.01 8.83 9.49
N PRO A 116 -23.53 9.33 10.63
CA PRO A 116 -24.75 8.80 11.24
C PRO A 116 -26.00 9.01 10.38
N LYS A 117 -25.95 9.93 9.41
CA LYS A 117 -27.02 10.21 8.45
C LYS A 117 -26.77 9.51 7.10
N GLY A 118 -25.65 8.83 6.96
CA GLY A 118 -25.28 8.11 5.74
C GLY A 118 -26.23 6.96 5.45
N ASP A 119 -26.29 6.57 4.18
CA ASP A 119 -27.13 5.46 3.72
C ASP A 119 -26.90 4.17 4.52
N PHE A 120 -25.65 3.93 4.92
CA PHE A 120 -25.27 2.75 5.67
C PHE A 120 -25.84 2.70 7.09
N HIS A 121 -25.65 3.77 7.88
CA HIS A 121 -26.24 3.87 9.22
C HIS A 121 -27.76 3.79 9.19
N ARG A 122 -28.39 4.40 8.18
CA ARG A 122 -29.84 4.32 7.99
C ARG A 122 -30.31 2.89 7.69
N VAL A 123 -29.61 2.21 6.78
CA VAL A 123 -29.89 0.80 6.42
C VAL A 123 -29.76 -0.10 7.65
N LEU A 124 -28.70 0.06 8.42
CA LEU A 124 -28.42 -0.77 9.58
C LEU A 124 -29.38 -0.49 10.74
N GLY A 125 -29.67 0.79 11.01
CA GLY A 125 -30.66 1.17 12.01
C GLY A 125 -32.09 0.76 11.64
N ASN A 126 -32.42 0.69 10.34
CA ASN A 126 -33.68 0.11 9.89
C ASN A 126 -33.71 -1.41 10.12
N ALA A 127 -32.63 -2.12 9.78
CA ALA A 127 -32.51 -3.55 10.01
C ALA A 127 -32.59 -3.90 11.51
N GLU A 128 -31.94 -3.13 12.37
CA GLU A 128 -32.02 -3.25 13.83
C GLU A 128 -33.47 -3.07 14.32
N LYS A 129 -34.15 -2.00 13.88
CA LYS A 129 -35.55 -1.75 14.27
C LYS A 129 -36.49 -2.86 13.82
N ILE A 130 -36.35 -3.32 12.58
CA ILE A 130 -37.18 -4.37 12.01
C ILE A 130 -36.95 -5.69 12.76
N THR A 131 -35.69 -6.07 12.99
CA THR A 131 -35.37 -7.31 13.72
C THR A 131 -35.74 -7.23 15.20
N ALA A 132 -35.61 -6.08 15.85
CA ALA A 132 -36.11 -5.86 17.21
C ALA A 132 -37.63 -5.97 17.30
N ASN A 133 -38.36 -5.43 16.32
CA ASN A 133 -39.81 -5.58 16.23
C ASN A 133 -40.21 -7.05 16.07
N PHE A 134 -39.56 -7.80 15.17
CA PHE A 134 -39.81 -9.23 15.01
C PHE A 134 -39.50 -10.04 16.26
N ALA A 135 -38.37 -9.79 16.92
CA ALA A 135 -37.99 -10.46 18.17
C ALA A 135 -38.96 -10.17 19.34
N SER A 136 -39.74 -9.09 19.26
CA SER A 136 -40.75 -8.75 20.28
C SER A 136 -42.08 -9.50 20.10
N LYS A 137 -42.33 -10.11 18.92
CA LYS A 137 -43.56 -10.84 18.63
C LYS A 137 -43.54 -12.21 19.32
N LYS A 138 -44.70 -12.65 19.81
CA LYS A 138 -44.80 -13.91 20.58
C LYS A 138 -45.03 -15.14 19.71
N SER A 139 -45.42 -14.95 18.44
CA SER A 139 -45.68 -16.06 17.51
C SER A 139 -45.36 -15.71 16.06
N LEU A 140 -45.10 -16.75 15.25
CA LEU A 140 -44.96 -16.59 13.79
C LEU A 140 -46.23 -16.05 13.12
N VAL A 141 -47.41 -16.28 13.71
CA VAL A 141 -48.68 -15.73 13.20
C VAL A 141 -48.73 -14.23 13.41
N GLU A 142 -48.33 -13.75 14.60
CA GLU A 142 -48.20 -12.31 14.86
C GLU A 142 -47.16 -11.66 13.93
N MET A 143 -46.07 -12.36 13.60
CA MET A 143 -45.10 -11.89 12.61
C MET A 143 -45.67 -11.85 11.19
N ALA A 144 -46.30 -12.94 10.74
CA ALA A 144 -46.82 -13.09 9.37
C ALA A 144 -47.96 -12.12 9.06
N VAL A 145 -48.73 -11.72 10.09
CA VAL A 145 -49.78 -10.70 9.98
C VAL A 145 -49.21 -9.28 10.03
N SER A 146 -48.03 -9.08 10.62
CA SER A 146 -47.55 -7.73 10.98
C SER A 146 -46.82 -6.95 9.88
N ASP A 147 -46.30 -7.57 8.80
CA ASP A 147 -45.81 -6.79 7.64
C ASP A 147 -45.13 -7.66 6.57
N LYS A 148 -45.61 -7.60 5.34
CA LYS A 148 -44.82 -8.05 4.18
C LYS A 148 -43.77 -7.00 3.82
N GLU A 149 -44.12 -5.74 4.01
CA GLU A 149 -43.35 -4.54 3.72
C GLU A 149 -42.07 -4.46 4.59
N SER A 150 -42.14 -4.82 5.89
CA SER A 150 -40.96 -4.90 6.75
C SER A 150 -39.97 -5.99 6.30
N VAL A 151 -40.46 -7.12 5.78
CA VAL A 151 -39.59 -8.19 5.24
C VAL A 151 -38.91 -7.73 3.96
N GLU A 152 -39.64 -7.05 3.08
CA GLU A 152 -39.09 -6.46 1.86
C GLU A 152 -38.04 -5.38 2.19
N ALA A 153 -38.34 -4.47 3.13
CA ALA A 153 -37.42 -3.42 3.59
C ALA A 153 -36.15 -3.99 4.25
N LEU A 154 -36.28 -5.08 5.02
CA LEU A 154 -35.13 -5.79 5.58
C LEU A 154 -34.28 -6.41 4.47
N ASN A 155 -34.89 -7.11 3.51
CA ASN A 155 -34.17 -7.68 2.37
C ASN A 155 -33.46 -6.63 1.52
N GLU A 156 -34.08 -5.47 1.26
CA GLU A 156 -33.43 -4.34 0.59
C GLU A 156 -32.25 -3.79 1.39
N SER A 157 -32.40 -3.68 2.71
CA SER A 157 -31.34 -3.23 3.62
C SER A 157 -30.14 -4.17 3.55
N LEU A 158 -30.38 -5.47 3.58
CA LEU A 158 -29.34 -6.51 3.50
C LEU A 158 -28.64 -6.53 2.13
N LYS A 159 -29.38 -6.31 1.03
CA LYS A 159 -28.77 -6.12 -0.30
C LYS A 159 -27.81 -4.94 -0.34
N LYS A 160 -28.17 -3.80 0.27
CA LYS A 160 -27.27 -2.63 0.36
C LYS A 160 -26.02 -2.91 1.18
N LEU A 161 -26.12 -3.71 2.25
CA LEU A 161 -24.94 -4.16 3.01
C LEU A 161 -23.99 -4.99 2.13
N LYS A 162 -24.54 -5.83 1.24
CA LYS A 162 -23.75 -6.63 0.28
C LYS A 162 -22.97 -5.75 -0.69
N ASP A 163 -23.57 -4.67 -1.19
CA ASP A 163 -22.87 -3.71 -2.06
C ASP A 163 -21.70 -3.03 -1.34
N ILE A 164 -21.85 -2.76 -0.05
CA ILE A 164 -20.79 -2.18 0.79
C ILE A 164 -19.67 -3.19 1.04
N THR A 165 -20.01 -4.47 1.28
CA THR A 165 -19.02 -5.55 1.33
C THR A 165 -18.20 -5.61 0.04
N ASN A 166 -18.85 -5.51 -1.13
CA ASN A 166 -18.16 -5.51 -2.43
C ASN A 166 -17.23 -4.30 -2.58
N ASN A 167 -17.61 -3.13 -2.06
CA ASN A 167 -16.75 -1.94 -2.06
C ASN A 167 -15.51 -2.15 -1.18
N ILE A 168 -15.69 -2.75 -0.01
CA ILE A 168 -14.57 -3.05 0.91
C ILE A 168 -13.65 -4.10 0.29
N ASP A 169 -14.17 -5.15 -0.34
CA ASP A 169 -13.37 -6.16 -1.06
C ASP A 169 -12.51 -5.52 -2.17
N ARG A 170 -13.06 -4.55 -2.90
CA ARG A 170 -12.28 -3.80 -3.91
C ARG A 170 -11.14 -2.99 -3.30
N VAL A 171 -11.36 -2.35 -2.15
CA VAL A 171 -10.33 -1.62 -1.43
C VAL A 171 -9.25 -2.57 -0.90
N LEU A 172 -9.65 -3.71 -0.32
CA LEU A 172 -8.75 -4.75 0.17
C LEU A 172 -7.80 -5.25 -0.93
N VAL A 173 -8.31 -5.53 -2.13
CA VAL A 173 -7.47 -5.95 -3.27
C VAL A 173 -6.45 -4.89 -3.65
N LYS A 174 -6.81 -3.59 -3.58
CA LYS A 174 -5.86 -2.51 -3.84
C LYS A 174 -4.79 -2.42 -2.75
N VAL A 175 -5.18 -2.55 -1.48
CA VAL A 175 -4.27 -2.51 -0.32
C VAL A 175 -3.30 -3.70 -0.34
N ASP A 176 -3.79 -4.92 -0.58
CA ASP A 176 -2.96 -6.13 -0.65
C ASP A 176 -1.88 -6.01 -1.75
N LYS A 177 -2.23 -5.53 -2.95
CA LYS A 177 -1.26 -5.30 -4.04
C LYS A 177 -0.16 -4.27 -3.71
N MET A 178 -0.38 -3.42 -2.72
CA MET A 178 0.58 -2.38 -2.34
C MET A 178 1.44 -2.81 -1.16
N ALA A 179 0.93 -3.65 -0.25
CA ALA A 179 1.65 -4.16 0.92
C ALA A 179 2.95 -4.93 0.58
N ASP A 180 3.10 -5.41 -0.66
CA ASP A 180 4.30 -6.14 -1.13
C ASP A 180 5.56 -5.26 -1.35
N LYS A 181 5.57 -3.99 -0.91
CA LYS A 181 6.69 -3.04 -1.13
C LYS A 181 7.49 -2.72 0.14
N THR A 182 8.73 -2.27 -0.03
CA THR A 182 9.79 -2.33 1.01
C THR A 182 9.76 -1.20 2.05
N ASP A 183 8.97 -0.13 1.87
CA ASP A 183 8.94 0.97 2.84
C ASP A 183 8.24 0.55 4.15
N ARG A 184 9.00 0.49 5.24
CA ARG A 184 8.60 -0.11 6.52
C ARG A 184 7.49 0.66 7.24
N GLU A 185 7.37 1.97 7.04
CA GLU A 185 6.38 2.80 7.75
C GLU A 185 4.98 2.74 7.13
N ILE A 186 4.90 2.39 5.84
CA ILE A 186 3.65 2.28 5.09
C ILE A 186 3.29 0.81 4.85
N TYR A 187 4.28 0.00 4.48
CA TYR A 187 4.11 -1.38 4.02
C TYR A 187 4.67 -2.45 4.96
N GLY A 188 5.51 -2.09 5.93
CA GLY A 188 5.98 -3.04 6.95
C GLY A 188 4.84 -3.60 7.79
N GLU A 189 5.06 -4.71 8.52
CA GLU A 189 4.00 -5.40 9.30
C GLU A 189 3.27 -4.48 10.30
N ASN A 190 3.96 -3.46 10.82
CA ASN A 190 3.39 -2.43 11.71
C ASN A 190 3.03 -1.12 10.99
N GLY A 191 3.10 -1.11 9.67
CA GLY A 191 2.77 0.02 8.80
C GLY A 191 1.26 0.23 8.64
N ALA A 192 0.88 1.39 8.11
CA ALA A 192 -0.52 1.78 8.00
C ALA A 192 -1.35 0.84 7.10
N LEU A 193 -0.79 0.35 5.99
CA LEU A 193 -1.56 -0.45 5.03
C LEU A 193 -1.90 -1.86 5.55
N PRO A 194 -0.98 -2.62 6.17
CA PRO A 194 -1.35 -3.89 6.79
C PRO A 194 -2.38 -3.75 7.91
N GLN A 195 -2.30 -2.68 8.71
CA GLN A 195 -3.29 -2.44 9.77
C GLN A 195 -4.69 -2.15 9.20
N ILE A 196 -4.78 -1.31 8.16
CA ILE A 196 -6.03 -1.07 7.41
C ILE A 196 -6.56 -2.39 6.84
N ASN A 197 -5.70 -3.20 6.24
CA ASN A 197 -6.05 -4.50 5.66
C ASN A 197 -6.69 -5.44 6.70
N ILE A 198 -6.10 -5.56 7.89
CA ILE A 198 -6.62 -6.39 8.99
C ILE A 198 -8.01 -5.92 9.40
N ILE A 199 -8.18 -4.60 9.60
CA ILE A 199 -9.44 -4.00 10.04
C ILE A 199 -10.55 -4.25 9.00
N LEU A 200 -10.25 -4.01 7.72
CA LEU A 200 -11.21 -4.21 6.64
C LEU A 200 -11.54 -5.70 6.41
N LYS A 201 -10.58 -6.62 6.57
CA LYS A 201 -10.80 -8.07 6.50
C LYS A 201 -11.75 -8.56 7.60
N ASP A 202 -11.59 -8.07 8.83
CA ASP A 202 -12.49 -8.41 9.93
C ASP A 202 -13.93 -7.94 9.66
N LEU A 203 -14.09 -6.71 9.15
CA LEU A 203 -15.40 -6.19 8.76
C LEU A 203 -16.06 -7.03 7.66
N VAL A 204 -15.32 -7.41 6.61
CA VAL A 204 -15.82 -8.29 5.55
C VAL A 204 -16.24 -9.65 6.09
N ALA A 205 -15.47 -10.24 7.01
CA ALA A 205 -15.80 -11.53 7.61
C ALA A 205 -17.15 -11.49 8.35
N LYS A 206 -17.41 -10.40 9.09
CA LYS A 206 -18.66 -10.19 9.82
C LYS A 206 -19.84 -9.94 8.89
N LEU A 207 -19.66 -9.13 7.84
CA LEU A 207 -20.69 -8.91 6.83
C LEU A 207 -21.05 -10.21 6.08
N LYS A 208 -20.07 -11.08 5.80
CA LYS A 208 -20.31 -12.41 5.22
C LYS A 208 -21.04 -13.36 6.17
N LYS A 209 -20.78 -13.26 7.48
CA LYS A 209 -21.55 -14.01 8.49
C LYS A 209 -23.01 -13.56 8.48
N LEU A 210 -23.25 -12.25 8.49
CA LEU A 210 -24.59 -11.68 8.42
C LEU A 210 -25.34 -12.14 7.16
N ASP A 211 -24.71 -12.11 5.98
CA ASP A 211 -25.29 -12.61 4.70
C ASP A 211 -25.74 -14.07 4.80
N LYS A 212 -24.93 -14.95 5.41
CA LYS A 212 -25.32 -16.35 5.64
C LYS A 212 -26.49 -16.50 6.60
N THR A 213 -26.53 -15.69 7.66
CA THR A 213 -27.63 -15.71 8.63
C THR A 213 -28.95 -15.28 7.99
N VAL A 214 -28.90 -14.32 7.06
CA VAL A 214 -30.05 -13.91 6.24
C VAL A 214 -30.58 -15.05 5.37
N ASP A 215 -29.70 -15.77 4.67
CA ASP A 215 -30.10 -16.91 3.83
C ASP A 215 -30.82 -17.99 4.65
N ASN A 216 -30.37 -18.20 5.90
CA ASN A 216 -31.01 -19.13 6.82
C ASN A 216 -32.39 -18.63 7.28
N VAL A 217 -32.55 -17.33 7.52
CA VAL A 217 -33.85 -16.73 7.90
C VAL A 217 -34.87 -16.79 6.75
N ASN A 218 -34.43 -16.66 5.49
CA ASN A 218 -35.31 -16.88 4.33
C ASN A 218 -35.75 -18.35 4.18
N SER A 219 -35.07 -19.27 4.87
CA SER A 219 -35.35 -20.70 4.88
C SER A 219 -36.21 -21.13 6.09
N ILE A 220 -36.83 -20.20 6.83
CA ILE A 220 -37.69 -20.49 7.98
C ILE A 220 -38.88 -21.35 7.53
N SER A 221 -38.66 -22.64 7.66
CA SER A 221 -39.48 -23.75 7.21
C SER A 221 -40.32 -24.22 8.39
N THR A 222 -41.64 -23.99 8.35
CA THR A 222 -42.73 -24.63 9.13
C THR A 222 -42.63 -24.79 10.67
N ASP A 223 -41.47 -24.64 11.29
CA ASP A 223 -41.21 -24.77 12.72
C ASP A 223 -41.02 -23.38 13.35
N ALA A 224 -42.01 -22.97 14.14
CA ALA A 224 -42.05 -21.68 14.80
C ALA A 224 -40.90 -21.47 15.79
N SER A 225 -40.43 -22.53 16.45
CA SER A 225 -39.37 -22.40 17.46
C SER A 225 -38.01 -22.18 16.81
N GLN A 226 -37.77 -22.80 15.66
CA GLN A 226 -36.53 -22.64 14.92
C GLN A 226 -36.45 -21.25 14.26
N GLY A 227 -37.55 -20.79 13.64
CA GLY A 227 -37.57 -19.46 13.04
C GLY A 227 -37.34 -18.31 14.03
N MET A 228 -37.85 -18.42 15.26
CA MET A 228 -37.57 -17.44 16.32
C MET A 228 -36.10 -17.43 16.74
N LYS A 229 -35.43 -18.60 16.77
CA LYS A 229 -33.99 -18.68 17.07
C LYS A 229 -33.16 -18.02 15.97
N ASP A 230 -33.49 -18.29 14.71
CA ASP A 230 -32.75 -17.75 13.56
C ASP A 230 -32.86 -16.21 13.50
N LEU A 231 -34.02 -15.64 13.86
CA LEU A 231 -34.20 -14.19 14.00
C LEU A 231 -33.38 -13.59 15.15
N HIS A 232 -33.28 -14.30 16.27
CA HIS A 232 -32.45 -13.84 17.39
C HIS A 232 -30.97 -13.80 17.00
N ILE A 233 -30.50 -14.82 16.26
CA ILE A 233 -29.15 -14.86 15.70
C ILE A 233 -28.95 -13.71 14.70
N LEU A 234 -29.91 -13.48 13.80
CA LEU A 234 -29.85 -12.39 12.83
C LEU A 234 -29.70 -11.03 13.52
N ARG A 235 -30.50 -10.77 14.56
CA ARG A 235 -30.38 -9.55 15.35
C ARG A 235 -28.99 -9.42 15.97
N SER A 236 -28.50 -10.48 16.63
CA SER A 236 -27.17 -10.47 17.24
C SER A 236 -26.07 -10.17 16.21
N ASP A 237 -26.17 -10.75 15.01
CA ASP A 237 -25.20 -10.52 13.94
C ASP A 237 -25.28 -9.08 13.38
N ILE A 238 -26.48 -8.49 13.33
CA ILE A 238 -26.66 -7.07 12.99
C ILE A 238 -25.99 -6.18 14.05
N ASP A 239 -26.26 -6.41 15.34
CA ASP A 239 -25.69 -5.65 16.45
C ASP A 239 -24.15 -5.73 16.47
N ASP A 240 -23.60 -6.94 16.26
CA ASP A 240 -22.15 -7.16 16.14
C ASP A 240 -21.56 -6.41 14.94
N THR A 241 -22.30 -6.36 13.83
CA THR A 241 -21.88 -5.65 12.62
C THR A 241 -21.86 -4.13 12.86
N VAL A 242 -22.91 -3.56 13.48
CA VAL A 242 -22.97 -2.13 13.90
C VAL A 242 -21.73 -1.76 14.69
N LYS A 243 -21.45 -2.52 15.75
CA LYS A 243 -20.30 -2.24 16.62
C LYS A 243 -18.98 -2.31 15.86
N SER A 244 -18.84 -3.29 14.97
CA SER A 244 -17.61 -3.49 14.21
C SER A 244 -17.38 -2.37 13.21
N ILE A 245 -18.45 -1.81 12.64
CA ILE A 245 -18.39 -0.63 11.77
C ILE A 245 -17.88 0.58 12.55
N ASP A 246 -18.45 0.85 13.72
CA ASP A 246 -18.01 1.95 14.58
C ASP A 246 -16.53 1.82 14.95
N ASP A 247 -16.10 0.60 15.28
CA ASP A 247 -14.71 0.31 15.61
C ASP A 247 -13.80 0.49 14.39
N VAL A 248 -14.22 0.06 13.20
CA VAL A 248 -13.49 0.24 11.93
C VAL A 248 -13.35 1.73 11.62
N ALA A 249 -14.45 2.48 11.65
CA ALA A 249 -14.49 3.92 11.45
C ALA A 249 -13.46 4.65 12.33
N LYS A 250 -13.50 4.40 13.65
CA LYS A 250 -12.58 5.00 14.62
C LYS A 250 -11.13 4.62 14.36
N LYS A 251 -10.84 3.36 14.05
CA LYS A 251 -9.47 2.89 13.77
C LYS A 251 -8.92 3.48 12.48
N LEU A 252 -9.72 3.56 11.42
CA LEU A 252 -9.32 4.17 10.15
C LEU A 252 -9.04 5.66 10.33
N ASP A 253 -9.90 6.38 11.05
CA ASP A 253 -9.69 7.80 11.36
C ASP A 253 -8.42 8.02 12.19
N ALA A 254 -8.14 7.17 13.17
CA ALA A 254 -6.90 7.22 13.95
C ALA A 254 -5.64 7.00 13.08
N ILE A 255 -5.68 6.03 12.14
CA ILE A 255 -4.56 5.74 11.25
C ILE A 255 -4.31 6.91 10.27
N ILE A 256 -5.37 7.53 9.74
CA ILE A 256 -5.26 8.67 8.83
C ILE A 256 -4.85 9.94 9.59
N GLY A 257 -5.46 10.21 10.74
CA GLY A 257 -5.27 11.42 11.54
C GLY A 257 -3.92 11.49 12.23
N SER A 258 -3.34 10.36 12.64
CA SER A 258 -2.02 10.30 13.28
C SER A 258 -0.84 10.60 12.35
N LYS A 259 -1.05 10.62 11.02
CA LYS A 259 0.01 10.83 10.02
C LYS A 259 -0.01 12.20 9.34
N LYS A 260 -0.63 13.23 9.94
CA LYS A 260 -0.45 14.61 9.43
C LYS A 260 1.02 15.04 9.53
N SER A 261 1.68 14.95 8.38
CA SER A 261 2.99 15.48 7.97
C SER A 261 4.24 14.81 8.55
N PRO A 262 4.94 13.95 7.80
CA PRO A 262 6.39 13.94 7.86
C PRO A 262 6.85 15.31 7.34
N GLU A 263 7.42 16.15 8.20
CA GLU A 263 8.28 17.24 7.73
C GLU A 263 9.43 16.58 6.95
N PHE A 264 9.33 16.58 5.62
CA PHE A 264 10.48 16.30 4.78
C PHE A 264 11.47 17.44 5.01
N ARG A 265 12.39 17.25 5.95
CA ARG A 265 13.62 18.03 6.02
C ARG A 265 14.45 17.63 4.81
N VAL A 266 14.29 18.40 3.74
CA VAL A 266 15.20 18.38 2.61
C VAL A 266 16.58 18.80 3.14
N PRO A 267 17.67 18.09 2.80
CA PRO A 267 19.02 18.44 3.23
C PRO A 267 19.48 19.82 2.75
#